data_AF-A0A950TR67-F1
#
_entry.id   AF-A0A950TR67-F1
#
_cell.length_a   1.000
_cell.length_b   1.000
_cell.length_c   1.000
_cell.angle_alpha   90.00
_cell.angle_beta   90.00
_cell.angle_gamma   90.00
#
_symmetry.space_group_name_H-M   'P 1'
#
loop_
_entity.id
_entity.type
_entity.pdbx_description
1 polymer ?
#
loop_
_entity_poly.entity_id
_entity_poly.type
_entity_poly.pdbx_seq_one_letter_code
_entity_poly.pdbx_strand_id
1 'polypeptide(L)' 'FLRPIWQAQLRAEGTVVQRGRTIGYVECDITDEENRLVAKAASTCMVLRGERSAGR' A
#
# COMPACT_ATOMS: atom_id res chain seq x y z
N PHE A 1 -3.73 1.49 12.65
CA PHE A 1 -3.84 0.11 13.18
C PHE A 1 -5.19 -0.05 13.84
N LEU A 2 -5.86 -1.19 13.62
CA LEU A 2 -7.23 -1.44 14.07
C LEU A 2 -7.34 -2.67 14.97
N ARG A 3 -6.52 -3.70 14.73
CA ARG A 3 -6.50 -4.94 15.52
C ARG A 3 -5.05 -5.33 15.85
N PRO A 4 -4.75 -5.74 17.09
CA PRO A 4 -3.43 -6.28 17.43
C PRO A 4 -3.26 -7.69 16.86
N ILE A 5 -2.06 -8.01 16.37
CA ILE A 5 -1.69 -9.30 15.79
C ILE A 5 -0.28 -9.67 16.26
N TRP A 6 -0.08 -10.92 16.67
CA TRP A 6 1.23 -11.43 17.10
C TRP A 6 1.89 -12.34 16.06
N GLN A 7 1.21 -13.41 15.66
CA GLN A 7 1.64 -14.29 14.58
C GLN A 7 0.43 -14.60 13.71
N ALA A 8 0.43 -14.09 12.49
CA ALA A 8 -0.58 -14.39 11.48
C ALA A 8 0.00 -14.11 10.09
N GLN A 9 -0.50 -14.81 9.07
CA GLN A 9 -0.27 -14.40 7.68
C GLN A 9 -1.16 -13.19 7.37
N LEU A 10 -0.56 -12.14 6.83
CA LEU A 10 -1.27 -10.91 6.45
C LEU A 10 -1.28 -10.78 4.93
N ARG A 11 -2.44 -10.38 4.38
CA ARG A 11 -2.58 -9.95 2.99
C ARG A 11 -2.64 -8.43 2.97
N ALA A 12 -1.80 -7.80 2.16
CA ALA A 12 -1.76 -6.37 1.95
C ALA A 12 -2.14 -6.06 0.50
N GLU A 13 -3.26 -5.38 0.29
CA GLU A 13 -3.75 -4.99 -1.03
C GLU A 13 -3.71 -3.47 -1.16
N GLY A 14 -2.90 -2.99 -2.10
CA GLY A 14 -2.71 -1.57 -2.37
C GLY A 14 -3.54 -1.10 -3.57
N THR A 15 -4.18 0.06 -3.43
CA THR A 15 -4.87 0.78 -4.50
C THR A 15 -4.23 2.14 -4.72
N VAL A 16 -3.91 2.48 -5.97
CA VAL A 16 -3.52 3.84 -6.34
C VAL A 16 -4.79 4.69 -6.41
N VAL A 17 -4.99 5.53 -5.40
CA VAL A 17 -6.17 6.40 -5.30
C VAL A 17 -6.01 7.61 -6.23
N GLN A 18 -4.80 8.18 -6.31
CA GLN A 18 -4.50 9.27 -7.23
C GLN A 18 -3.09 9.15 -7.79
N ARG A 19 -2.93 9.32 -9.10
CA ARG A 19 -1.63 9.38 -9.77
C ARG A 19 -1.42 10.73 -10.43
N GLY A 20 -0.69 11.62 -9.76
CA GLY A 20 -0.29 12.91 -10.32
C GLY A 20 0.90 12.81 -11.26
N ARG A 21 1.43 13.98 -11.65
CA ARG A 21 2.69 14.04 -12.40
C ARG A 21 3.82 13.53 -11.50
N THR A 22 4.33 14.28 -10.55
CA THR A 22 5.52 13.85 -9.79
C THR A 22 5.22 12.85 -8.66
N ILE A 23 4.02 12.91 -8.10
CA ILE A 23 3.62 12.21 -6.88
C ILE A 23 2.30 11.46 -7.10
N GLY A 24 2.13 10.30 -6.46
CA GLY A 24 0.88 9.56 -6.36
C GLY A 24 0.53 9.25 -4.91
N TYR A 25 -0.75 9.16 -4.62
CA TYR A 25 -1.29 8.74 -3.32
C TYR A 25 -1.85 7.32 -3.46
N VAL A 26 -1.41 6.44 -2.56
CA VAL A 26 -1.83 5.04 -2.51
C VAL A 26 -2.39 4.73 -1.13
N GLU A 27 -3.43 3.92 -1.10
CA GLU A 27 -3.98 3.34 0.12
C GLU A 27 -3.77 1.83 0.10
N CYS A 28 -3.67 1.22 1.27
CA CYS A 28 -3.48 -0.21 1.41
C CYS A 28 -4.34 -0.74 2.54
N ASP A 29 -5.08 -1.79 2.24
CA ASP A 29 -5.84 -2.56 3.22
C ASP A 29 -5.04 -3.80 3.60
N ILE A 30 -4.91 -4.01 4.92
CA ILE A 30 -4.16 -5.14 5.48
C ILE A 30 -5.16 -6.01 6.23
N THR A 31 -5.35 -7.24 5.76
CA THR A 31 -6.26 -8.23 6.34
C THR A 31 -5.52 -9.48 6.80
N ASP A 32 -6.08 -10.18 7.78
CA ASP A 32 -5.63 -11.52 8.15
C ASP A 32 -6.30 -12.62 7.27
N GLU A 33 -6.04 -13.88 7.60
CA GLU A 33 -6.58 -15.06 6.91
C GLU A 33 -8.11 -15.18 7.00
N GLU A 34 -8.73 -14.60 8.02
CA GLU A 34 -10.18 -14.51 8.18
C GLU A 34 -10.78 -13.31 7.44
N ASN A 35 -9.98 -12.60 6.62
CA ASN A 35 -10.32 -11.35 5.94
C ASN A 35 -10.74 -10.22 6.91
N ARG A 36 -10.30 -10.27 8.17
CA ARG A 36 -10.56 -9.18 9.13
C ARG A 36 -9.57 -8.06 8.86
N LEU A 37 -10.06 -6.82 8.79
CA LEU A 37 -9.22 -5.66 8.60
C LEU A 37 -8.37 -5.39 9.85
N VAL A 38 -7.06 -5.52 9.71
CA VAL A 38 -6.05 -5.35 10.76
C VAL A 38 -5.52 -3.92 10.79
N ALA A 39 -5.27 -3.34 9.61
CA ALA A 39 -4.80 -1.97 9.47
C ALA A 39 -5.16 -1.38 8.11
N LYS A 40 -5.18 -0.06 8.05
CA LYS A 40 -5.10 0.72 6.82
C LYS A 40 -3.79 1.49 6.82
N ALA A 41 -3.12 1.54 5.68
CA ALA A 41 -1.95 2.35 5.46
C ALA A 41 -2.17 3.26 4.26
N ALA A 42 -1.51 4.40 4.25
CA ALA A 42 -1.49 5.31 3.13
C ALA A 42 -0.06 5.76 2.88
N SER A 43 0.29 5.98 1.62
CA SER A 43 1.62 6.44 1.23
C SER A 43 1.56 7.44 0.08
N THR A 44 2.47 8.40 0.14
CA THR A 44 2.72 9.36 -0.92
C THR A 44 3.98 8.92 -1.65
N CYS A 45 3.81 8.41 -2.87
CA CYS A 45 4.87 7.78 -3.66
C CYS A 45 5.34 8.68 -4.80
N MET A 46 6.63 8.66 -5.13
CA MET A 46 7.13 9.30 -6.35
C MET A 46 6.75 8.49 -7.60
N VAL A 47 6.27 9.17 -8.63
CA VAL A 47 6.02 8.55 -9.93
C VAL A 47 7.31 8.59 -10.75
N LEU A 48 7.94 7.42 -10.90
CA LEU A 48 9.13 7.27 -11.73
C LEU A 48 8.75 7.42 -13.22
N ARG A 49 9.61 8.14 -13.97
CA ARG A 49 9.51 8.34 -15.43
C ARG A 49 10.90 8.44 -16.04
N GLY A 50 11.02 8.09 -17.33
CA GLY A 50 12.26 8.20 -18.08
C GLY A 50 13.36 7.31 -17.49
N GLU A 51 14.61 7.75 -17.52
CA GLU A 51 15.76 7.00 -16.98
C GLU A 51 15.59 6.60 -15.50
N ARG A 52 14.76 7.32 -14.73
CA ARG A 52 14.49 7.01 -13.31
C ARG A 52 13.64 5.75 -13.09
N SER A 53 13.06 5.16 -14.13
CA SER A 53 12.41 3.83 -14.07
C SER A 53 13.28 2.71 -14.64
N ALA A 54 14.49 2.99 -15.11
CA ALA A 54 15.38 1.93 -15.58
C ALA A 54 15.83 1.06 -14.39
N GLY A 55 15.41 -0.21 -14.37
CA GLY A 55 15.78 -1.18 -13.33
C GLY A 55 14.88 -1.22 -12.09
N ARG A 56 13.70 -0.59 -12.13
CA ARG A 56 12.65 -0.69 -11.10
C ARG A 56 11.28 -0.84 -11.72
#